data_AF-A0A7S1C428-F1
#
_entry.id   AF-A0A7S1C428-F1
#
_cell.length_a   1.000
_cell.length_b   1.000
_cell.length_c   1.000
_cell.angle_alpha   90.00
_cell.angle_beta   90.00
_cell.angle_gamma   90.00
#
_symmetry.space_group_name_H-M   'P 1'
#
loop_
_entity.id
_entity.type
_entity.pdbx_description
1 polymer ?
#
loop_
_entity_poly.entity_id
_entity_poly.type
_entity_poly.pdbx_seq_one_letter_code
_entity_poly.pdbx_strand_id
1 'polypeptide(L)'
;RAQEEVEREALLRALEEEEREAERAEAALATEARMREEEAREMRREAEAAEARRRRDEDADRRERDAARLSEVLDELQARRRAMLGPLDAIRSAQNDVDARLREVEEAAANTHRQVDALRDAHQFAESRLREARTGSDSEAGESSQLRAARDEVTALARRLQVDEERLRELQAQSAALAEERRRLVQRGREQEDRLEEASAAVREVREALDGVAAAPAPAPAPVSLRLLAPHEVSPATSSRRVRFSPSSSLAPSLAPLAPLAPFSSWERSP
;
A
#
# COMPACT_ATOMS: atom_id res chain seq x y z
N ARG A 1 17.37 101.02 45.95
CA ARG A 1 16.75 101.22 44.62
C ARG A 1 17.66 100.70 43.51
N ALA A 2 18.74 101.36 43.11
CA ALA A 2 19.62 100.83 42.06
C ALA A 2 20.28 99.48 42.40
N GLN A 3 20.73 99.28 43.66
CA GLN A 3 21.25 97.98 44.11
C GLN A 3 20.18 96.88 44.15
N GLU A 4 18.96 97.23 44.59
CA GLU A 4 17.83 96.29 44.63
C GLU A 4 17.37 95.86 43.23
N GLU A 5 17.51 96.72 42.22
CA GLU A 5 17.23 96.40 40.81
C GLU A 5 18.27 95.42 40.24
N VAL A 6 19.56 95.64 40.52
CA VAL A 6 20.64 94.72 40.12
C VAL A 6 20.50 93.35 40.80
N GLU A 7 20.14 93.32 42.09
CA GLU A 7 19.88 92.08 42.82
C GLU A 7 18.64 91.34 42.27
N ARG A 8 17.58 92.06 41.90
CA ARG A 8 16.40 91.47 41.24
C ARG A 8 16.72 90.90 39.87
N GLU A 9 17.49 91.60 39.04
CA GLU A 9 17.92 91.10 37.73
C GLU A 9 18.84 89.88 37.86
N ALA A 10 19.71 89.84 38.87
CA ALA A 10 20.56 88.67 39.14
C ALA A 10 19.73 87.45 39.57
N LEU A 11 18.71 87.65 40.42
CA LEU A 11 17.80 86.58 40.83
C LEU A 11 16.95 86.05 39.68
N LEU A 12 16.47 86.93 38.77
CA LEU A 12 15.74 86.51 37.58
C LEU A 12 16.61 85.71 36.61
N ARG A 13 17.87 86.10 36.40
CA ARG A 13 18.81 85.32 35.58
C ARG A 13 19.12 83.96 36.19
N ALA A 14 19.29 83.89 37.51
CA ALA A 14 19.48 82.63 38.21
C ALA A 14 18.26 81.70 38.08
N LEU A 15 17.04 82.25 38.18
CA LEU A 15 15.80 81.50 37.95
C LEU A 15 15.68 81.02 36.49
N GLU A 16 16.01 81.85 35.50
CA GLU A 16 16.01 81.44 34.09
C GLU A 16 17.09 80.37 33.80
N GLU A 17 18.24 80.42 34.48
CA GLU A 17 19.27 79.38 34.37
C GLU A 17 18.80 78.07 35.00
N GLU A 18 18.16 78.12 36.18
CA GLU A 18 17.56 76.96 36.84
C GLU A 18 16.43 76.35 36.00
N GLU A 19 15.57 77.17 35.38
CA GLU A 19 14.54 76.72 34.44
C GLU A 19 15.16 76.04 33.20
N ARG A 20 16.20 76.62 32.60
CA ARG A 20 16.91 76.01 31.46
C ARG A 20 17.62 74.71 31.86
N GLU A 21 18.14 74.62 33.08
CA GLU A 21 18.73 73.39 33.61
C GLU A 21 17.67 72.31 33.87
N ALA A 22 16.50 72.70 34.40
CA ALA A 22 15.36 71.82 34.57
C ALA A 22 14.83 71.30 33.21
N GLU A 23 14.70 72.16 32.20
CA GLU A 23 14.32 71.76 30.84
C GLU A 23 15.32 70.79 30.21
N ARG A 24 16.63 71.00 30.41
CA ARG A 24 17.67 70.08 29.93
C ARG A 24 17.62 68.73 30.65
N ALA A 25 17.38 68.74 31.97
CA ALA A 25 17.23 67.53 32.77
C ALA A 25 15.99 66.75 32.34
N GLU A 26 14.86 67.42 32.11
CA GLU A 26 13.63 66.82 31.60
C GLU A 26 13.83 66.24 30.20
N ALA A 27 14.50 66.97 29.30
CA ALA A 27 14.83 66.47 27.96
C ALA A 27 15.74 65.23 28.01
N ALA A 28 16.74 65.21 28.90
CA ALA A 28 17.60 64.05 29.11
C ALA A 28 16.80 62.84 29.60
N LEU A 29 15.94 63.01 30.61
CA LEU A 29 15.06 61.95 31.10
C LEU A 29 14.09 61.45 30.02
N ALA A 30 13.56 62.34 29.18
CA ALA A 30 12.70 61.96 28.06
C ALA A 30 13.44 61.15 26.99
N THR A 31 14.70 61.48 26.67
CA THR A 31 15.51 60.67 25.76
C THR A 31 15.83 59.30 26.33
N GLU A 32 16.18 59.23 27.61
CA GLU A 32 16.45 57.96 28.29
C GLU A 32 15.19 57.08 28.37
N ALA A 33 14.02 57.68 28.61
CA ALA A 33 12.74 56.98 28.57
C ALA A 33 12.41 56.41 27.17
N ARG A 34 12.70 57.16 26.10
CA ARG A 34 12.54 56.68 24.72
C ARG A 34 13.48 55.51 24.40
N MET A 35 14.74 55.60 24.80
CA MET A 35 15.71 54.51 24.62
C MET A 35 15.26 53.23 25.36
N ARG A 36 14.83 53.35 26.62
CA ARG A 36 14.28 52.23 27.39
C ARG A 36 13.02 51.64 26.75
N GLU A 37 12.15 52.48 26.19
CA GLU A 37 10.96 52.01 25.49
C GLU A 37 11.32 51.27 24.20
N GLU A 38 12.31 51.76 23.44
CA GLU A 38 12.82 51.09 22.24
C GLU A 38 13.47 49.74 22.57
N GLU A 39 14.31 49.68 23.60
CA GLU A 39 14.89 48.42 24.12
C GLU A 39 13.79 47.44 24.54
N ALA A 40 12.77 47.91 25.27
CA ALA A 40 11.64 47.07 25.66
C ALA A 40 10.83 46.55 24.46
N ARG A 41 10.67 47.36 23.40
CA ARG A 41 10.02 46.94 22.15
C ARG A 41 10.87 45.93 21.40
N GLU A 42 12.19 46.08 21.38
CA GLU A 42 13.11 45.12 20.76
C GLU A 42 13.07 43.77 21.49
N MET A 43 13.17 43.78 22.82
CA MET A 43 13.05 42.56 23.64
C MET A 43 11.72 41.83 23.44
N ARG A 44 10.61 42.57 23.26
CA ARG A 44 9.30 41.97 22.93
C ARG A 44 9.30 41.30 21.56
N ARG A 45 9.86 41.95 20.53
CA ARG A 45 9.97 41.37 19.18
C ARG A 45 10.86 40.13 19.17
N GLU A 46 11.96 40.14 19.92
CA GLU A 46 12.82 38.97 20.07
C GLU A 46 12.11 37.82 20.79
N ALA A 47 11.36 38.11 21.86
CA ALA A 47 10.56 37.12 22.57
C ALA A 47 9.48 36.50 21.67
N GLU A 48 8.74 37.32 20.90
CA GLU A 48 7.74 36.86 19.94
C GLU A 48 8.37 36.01 18.82
N ALA A 49 9.54 36.42 18.30
CA ALA A 49 10.27 35.65 17.30
C ALA A 49 10.80 34.31 17.85
N ALA A 50 11.27 34.29 19.10
CA ALA A 50 11.71 33.08 19.78
C ALA A 50 10.54 32.11 20.02
N GLU A 51 9.38 32.63 20.44
CA GLU A 51 8.16 31.83 20.60
C GLU A 51 7.67 31.27 19.25
N ALA A 52 7.70 32.09 18.19
CA ALA A 52 7.36 31.62 16.85
C ALA A 52 8.30 30.51 16.35
N ARG A 53 9.59 30.55 16.70
CA ARG A 53 10.54 29.47 16.40
C ARG A 53 10.18 28.19 17.16
N ARG A 54 9.97 28.28 18.48
CA ARG A 54 9.56 27.13 19.31
C ARG A 54 8.31 26.44 18.77
N ARG A 55 7.29 27.21 18.39
CA ARG A 55 6.06 26.65 17.79
C ARG A 55 6.34 25.90 16.49
N ARG A 56 7.24 26.41 15.63
CA ARG A 56 7.62 25.73 14.38
C ARG A 56 8.37 24.42 14.66
N ASP A 57 9.28 24.43 15.63
CA ASP A 57 10.04 23.25 16.02
C ASP A 57 9.09 22.19 16.61
N GLU A 58 8.16 22.58 17.48
CA GLU A 58 7.12 21.68 18.01
C GLU A 58 6.22 21.10 16.91
N ASP A 59 5.84 21.90 15.91
CA ASP A 59 5.05 21.43 14.77
C ASP A 59 5.86 20.47 13.88
N ALA A 60 7.16 20.72 13.70
CA ALA A 60 8.06 19.83 12.97
C ALA A 60 8.21 18.48 13.69
N ASP A 61 8.43 18.49 15.01
CA ASP A 61 8.54 17.28 15.83
C ASP A 61 7.23 16.46 15.82
N ARG A 62 6.07 17.12 15.74
CA ARG A 62 4.77 16.44 15.59
C ARG A 62 4.66 15.76 14.23
N ARG A 63 5.00 16.45 13.14
CA ARG A 63 5.00 15.87 11.79
C ARG A 63 5.95 14.69 11.67
N GLU A 64 7.14 14.78 12.26
CA GLU A 64 8.10 13.67 12.29
C GLU A 64 7.52 12.45 13.02
N ARG A 65 6.91 12.65 14.19
CA ARG A 65 6.24 11.58 14.94
C ARG A 65 5.07 10.96 14.17
N ASP A 66 4.26 11.78 13.52
CA ASP A 66 3.13 11.30 12.72
C ASP A 66 3.60 10.54 11.47
N ALA A 67 4.63 11.02 10.78
CA ALA A 67 5.26 10.33 9.67
C ALA A 67 5.85 8.97 10.09
N ALA A 68 6.54 8.91 11.24
CA ALA A 68 7.08 7.66 11.76
C ALA A 68 5.98 6.64 12.07
N ARG A 69 4.88 7.07 12.69
CA ARG A 69 3.71 6.21 12.96
C ARG A 69 3.06 5.70 11.67
N LEU A 70 2.85 6.58 10.69
CA LEU A 70 2.28 6.18 9.40
C LEU A 70 3.19 5.20 8.64
N SER A 71 4.51 5.38 8.73
CA SER A 71 5.48 4.43 8.15
C SER A 71 5.38 3.04 8.80
N GLU A 72 5.30 2.98 10.13
CA GLU A 72 5.14 1.71 10.86
C GLU A 72 3.83 0.99 10.47
N VAL A 73 2.72 1.72 10.40
CA VAL A 73 1.42 1.19 9.96
C VAL A 73 1.50 0.70 8.50
N LEU A 74 2.18 1.45 7.63
CA LEU A 74 2.36 1.05 6.23
C LEU A 74 3.13 -0.26 6.11
N ASP A 75 4.20 -0.45 6.89
CA ASP A 75 4.99 -1.67 6.89
C ASP A 75 4.17 -2.87 7.39
N GLU A 76 3.38 -2.70 8.45
CA GLU A 76 2.48 -3.75 8.96
C GLU A 76 1.41 -4.14 7.92
N LEU A 77 0.77 -3.17 7.28
CA LEU A 77 -0.23 -3.42 6.24
C LEU A 77 0.39 -4.10 5.02
N GLN A 78 1.60 -3.71 4.62
CA GLN A 78 2.31 -4.39 3.53
C GLN A 78 2.67 -5.84 3.90
N ALA A 79 3.11 -6.09 5.13
CA ALA A 79 3.39 -7.43 5.61
C ALA A 79 2.12 -8.30 5.60
N ARG A 80 1.01 -7.76 6.10
CA ARG A 80 -0.30 -8.44 6.08
C ARG A 80 -0.76 -8.73 4.65
N ARG A 81 -0.62 -7.78 3.73
CA ARG A 81 -0.94 -7.96 2.30
C ARG A 81 -0.11 -9.09 1.68
N ARG A 82 1.20 -9.13 1.93
CA ARG A 82 2.08 -10.21 1.44
C ARG A 82 1.70 -11.57 2.02
N ALA A 83 1.35 -11.62 3.30
CA ALA A 83 0.92 -12.85 3.96
C ALA A 83 -0.37 -13.45 3.36
N MET A 84 -1.24 -12.63 2.75
CA MET A 84 -2.48 -13.10 2.11
C MET A 84 -2.29 -13.72 0.72
N LEU A 85 -1.15 -13.46 0.05
CA LEU A 85 -0.88 -14.01 -1.28
C LEU A 85 -0.70 -15.53 -1.26
N GLY A 86 0.01 -16.07 -0.25
CA GLY A 86 0.22 -17.52 -0.12
C GLY A 86 -1.09 -18.32 -0.03
N PRO A 87 -2.03 -17.95 0.86
CA PRO A 87 -3.36 -18.57 0.90
C PRO A 87 -4.14 -18.48 -0.42
N LEU A 88 -4.03 -17.37 -1.16
CA LEU A 88 -4.68 -17.23 -2.47
C LEU A 88 -4.12 -18.23 -3.49
N ASP A 89 -2.79 -18.33 -3.56
CA ASP A 89 -2.13 -19.28 -4.46
C ASP A 89 -2.48 -20.73 -4.09
N ALA A 90 -2.56 -21.03 -2.79
CA ALA A 90 -3.01 -22.34 -2.31
C ALA A 90 -4.46 -22.65 -2.70
N ILE A 91 -5.38 -21.67 -2.59
CA ILE A 91 -6.77 -21.84 -3.03
C ILE A 91 -6.83 -22.06 -4.54
N ARG A 92 -6.08 -21.29 -5.33
CA ARG A 92 -6.02 -21.45 -6.80
C ARG A 92 -5.45 -22.82 -7.19
N SER A 93 -4.42 -23.30 -6.50
CA SER A 93 -3.91 -24.66 -6.69
C SER A 93 -4.98 -25.71 -6.40
N ALA A 94 -5.66 -25.60 -5.26
CA ALA A 94 -6.74 -26.53 -4.90
C ALA A 94 -7.89 -26.50 -5.92
N GLN A 95 -8.25 -25.32 -6.46
CA GLN A 95 -9.24 -25.21 -7.53
C GLN A 95 -8.80 -25.98 -8.78
N ASN A 96 -7.54 -25.85 -9.19
CA ASN A 96 -7.00 -26.58 -10.35
C ASN A 96 -7.01 -28.10 -10.11
N ASP A 97 -6.66 -28.55 -8.90
CA ASP A 97 -6.66 -29.96 -8.54
C ASP A 97 -8.08 -30.55 -8.55
N VAL A 98 -9.06 -29.81 -8.03
CA VAL A 98 -10.47 -30.22 -8.08
C VAL A 98 -10.99 -30.23 -9.52
N ASP A 99 -10.62 -29.24 -10.33
CA ASP A 99 -11.00 -29.19 -11.75
C ASP A 99 -10.41 -30.36 -12.54
N ALA A 100 -9.17 -30.78 -12.24
CA ALA A 100 -8.56 -31.96 -12.85
C ALA A 100 -9.32 -33.24 -12.47
N ARG A 101 -9.58 -33.44 -11.17
CA ARG A 101 -10.34 -34.61 -10.67
C ARG A 101 -11.76 -34.66 -11.21
N LEU A 102 -12.42 -33.50 -11.33
CA LEU A 102 -13.77 -33.42 -11.87
C LEU A 102 -13.79 -33.90 -13.32
N ARG A 103 -12.84 -33.47 -14.15
CA ARG A 103 -12.71 -33.96 -15.54
C ARG A 103 -12.48 -35.47 -15.59
N GLU A 104 -11.59 -36.00 -14.76
CA GLU A 104 -11.32 -37.44 -14.70
C GLU A 104 -12.58 -38.25 -14.34
N VAL A 105 -13.36 -37.78 -13.35
CA VAL A 105 -14.61 -38.42 -12.93
C VAL A 105 -15.69 -38.30 -14.01
N GLU A 106 -15.81 -37.15 -14.66
CA GLU A 106 -16.76 -36.92 -15.76
C GLU A 106 -16.44 -37.80 -16.98
N GLU A 107 -15.16 -37.94 -17.35
CA GLU A 107 -14.72 -38.83 -18.42
C GLU A 107 -14.97 -40.30 -18.07
N ALA A 108 -14.67 -40.72 -16.83
CA ALA A 108 -14.98 -42.06 -16.35
C ALA A 108 -16.50 -42.32 -16.39
N ALA A 109 -17.31 -41.36 -15.93
CA ALA A 109 -18.77 -41.46 -15.95
C ALA A 109 -19.29 -41.58 -17.39
N ALA A 110 -18.77 -40.77 -18.32
CA ALA A 110 -19.16 -40.83 -19.73
C ALA A 110 -18.80 -42.18 -20.38
N ASN A 111 -17.63 -42.75 -20.05
CA ASN A 111 -17.24 -44.07 -20.54
C ASN A 111 -18.09 -45.19 -19.96
N THR A 112 -18.36 -45.19 -18.64
CA THR A 112 -19.25 -46.17 -18.00
C THR A 112 -20.67 -46.04 -18.54
N HIS A 113 -21.16 -44.83 -18.80
CA HIS A 113 -22.48 -44.62 -19.40
C HIS A 113 -22.62 -45.29 -20.77
N ARG A 114 -21.63 -45.12 -21.65
CA ARG A 114 -21.59 -45.81 -22.97
C ARG A 114 -21.56 -47.34 -22.82
N GLN A 115 -20.83 -47.85 -21.82
CA GLN A 115 -20.78 -49.30 -21.55
C GLN A 115 -22.13 -49.83 -21.06
N VAL A 116 -22.79 -49.10 -20.17
CA VAL A 116 -24.15 -49.41 -19.69
C VAL A 116 -25.12 -49.45 -20.88
N ASP A 117 -25.08 -48.47 -21.78
CA ASP A 117 -25.96 -48.46 -22.95
C ASP A 117 -25.69 -49.65 -23.89
N ALA A 118 -24.43 -49.96 -24.18
CA ALA A 118 -24.07 -51.14 -24.97
C ALA A 118 -24.49 -52.46 -24.30
N LEU A 119 -24.40 -52.56 -22.97
CA LEU A 119 -24.85 -53.72 -22.21
C LEU A 119 -26.37 -53.83 -22.19
N ARG A 120 -27.11 -52.71 -22.15
CA ARG A 120 -28.57 -52.70 -22.28
C ARG A 120 -29.00 -53.24 -23.64
N ASP A 121 -28.36 -52.79 -24.71
CA ASP A 121 -28.64 -53.27 -26.07
C ASP A 121 -28.34 -54.77 -26.19
N ALA A 122 -27.18 -55.22 -25.69
CA ALA A 122 -26.81 -56.64 -25.68
C ALA A 122 -27.78 -57.50 -24.86
N HIS A 123 -28.19 -57.01 -23.68
CA HIS A 123 -29.16 -57.69 -22.82
C HIS A 123 -30.53 -57.80 -23.51
N GLN A 124 -31.03 -56.72 -24.12
CA GLN A 124 -32.30 -56.73 -24.86
C GLN A 124 -32.25 -57.68 -26.08
N PHE A 125 -31.12 -57.71 -26.78
CA PHE A 125 -30.92 -58.66 -27.89
C PHE A 125 -30.91 -60.11 -27.40
N ALA A 126 -30.19 -60.41 -26.30
CA ALA A 126 -30.15 -61.73 -25.69
C ALA A 126 -31.53 -62.18 -25.17
N GLU A 127 -32.30 -61.27 -24.55
CA GLU A 127 -33.68 -61.55 -24.15
C GLU A 127 -34.57 -61.89 -25.35
N SER A 128 -34.43 -61.16 -26.45
CA SER A 128 -35.20 -61.38 -27.67
C SER A 128 -34.90 -62.76 -28.27
N ARG A 129 -33.62 -63.12 -28.39
CA ARG A 129 -33.18 -64.46 -28.82
C ARG A 129 -33.70 -65.56 -27.89
N LEU A 130 -33.71 -65.32 -26.58
CA LEU A 130 -34.25 -66.28 -25.62
C LEU A 130 -35.78 -66.44 -25.75
N ARG A 131 -36.53 -65.39 -26.12
CA ARG A 131 -37.97 -65.48 -26.41
C ARG A 131 -38.24 -66.24 -27.71
N GLU A 132 -37.48 -65.97 -28.76
CA GLU A 132 -37.56 -66.69 -30.04
C GLU A 132 -37.26 -68.19 -29.86
N ALA A 133 -36.18 -68.52 -29.15
CA ALA A 133 -35.80 -69.90 -28.86
C ALA A 133 -36.87 -70.67 -28.05
N ARG A 134 -37.70 -69.98 -27.26
CA ARG A 134 -38.82 -70.58 -26.51
C ARG A 134 -40.06 -70.86 -27.36
N THR A 135 -40.21 -70.18 -28.51
CA THR A 135 -41.47 -70.20 -29.29
C THR A 135 -41.39 -71.01 -30.58
N GLY A 136 -40.18 -71.31 -31.08
CA GLY A 136 -39.98 -72.00 -32.36
C GLY A 136 -39.51 -73.45 -32.27
N SER A 137 -39.78 -74.21 -31.20
CA SER A 137 -39.04 -75.45 -30.92
C SER A 137 -39.94 -76.68 -30.66
N ASP A 138 -39.72 -77.75 -31.44
CA ASP A 138 -40.49 -79.02 -31.50
C ASP A 138 -39.65 -80.27 -31.07
N SER A 139 -38.44 -80.11 -30.49
CA SER A 139 -37.51 -81.24 -30.20
C SER A 139 -36.78 -81.19 -28.83
N GLU A 140 -37.25 -82.01 -27.88
CA GLU A 140 -36.99 -81.88 -26.42
C GLU A 140 -35.53 -81.95 -25.91
N ALA A 141 -34.60 -82.63 -26.60
CA ALA A 141 -33.30 -83.00 -25.99
C ALA A 141 -32.14 -82.00 -26.26
N GLY A 142 -32.06 -81.40 -27.45
CA GLY A 142 -31.05 -80.38 -27.79
C GLY A 142 -31.38 -78.98 -27.28
N GLU A 143 -32.68 -78.70 -27.12
CA GLU A 143 -33.23 -77.41 -26.70
C GLU A 143 -32.95 -77.07 -25.24
N SER A 144 -32.92 -78.08 -24.35
CA SER A 144 -32.66 -77.86 -22.93
C SER A 144 -31.27 -77.27 -22.64
N SER A 145 -30.26 -77.60 -23.46
CA SER A 145 -28.90 -77.08 -23.31
C SER A 145 -28.78 -75.65 -23.85
N GLN A 146 -29.34 -75.38 -25.05
CA GLN A 146 -29.29 -74.07 -25.68
C GLN A 146 -30.14 -73.03 -24.94
N LEU A 147 -31.32 -73.42 -24.44
CA LEU A 147 -32.17 -72.54 -23.62
C LEU A 147 -31.54 -72.24 -22.25
N ARG A 148 -30.80 -73.20 -21.66
CA ARG A 148 -30.02 -72.96 -20.43
C ARG A 148 -28.89 -71.96 -20.71
N ALA A 149 -28.09 -72.19 -21.75
CA ALA A 149 -27.00 -71.27 -22.12
C ALA A 149 -27.51 -69.84 -22.38
N ALA A 150 -28.62 -69.68 -23.10
CA ALA A 150 -29.22 -68.36 -23.34
C ALA A 150 -29.78 -67.72 -22.05
N ARG A 151 -30.35 -68.49 -21.13
CA ARG A 151 -30.77 -67.98 -19.81
C ARG A 151 -29.58 -67.53 -18.96
N ASP A 152 -28.50 -68.29 -18.99
CA ASP A 152 -27.27 -67.97 -18.27
C ASP A 152 -26.63 -66.70 -18.83
N GLU A 153 -26.62 -66.53 -20.16
CA GLU A 153 -26.16 -65.30 -20.83
C GLU A 153 -26.99 -64.08 -20.42
N VAL A 154 -28.33 -64.16 -20.47
CA VAL A 154 -29.21 -63.07 -20.00
C VAL A 154 -28.96 -62.74 -18.54
N THR A 155 -28.83 -63.75 -17.68
CA THR A 155 -28.58 -63.55 -16.24
C THR A 155 -27.21 -62.91 -15.98
N ALA A 156 -26.18 -63.32 -16.73
CA ALA A 156 -24.85 -62.75 -16.64
C ALA A 156 -24.82 -61.28 -17.10
N LEU A 157 -25.48 -60.98 -18.23
CA LEU A 157 -25.62 -59.60 -18.72
C LEU A 157 -26.41 -58.72 -17.76
N ALA A 158 -27.50 -59.22 -17.18
CA ALA A 158 -28.30 -58.49 -16.19
C ALA A 158 -27.48 -58.11 -14.94
N ARG A 159 -26.69 -59.06 -14.40
CA ARG A 159 -25.81 -58.80 -13.25
C ARG A 159 -24.73 -57.78 -13.58
N ARG A 160 -24.11 -57.88 -14.76
CA ARG A 160 -23.08 -56.93 -15.19
C ARG A 160 -23.66 -55.53 -15.39
N LEU A 161 -24.84 -55.44 -16.02
CA LEU A 161 -25.56 -54.19 -16.18
C LEU A 161 -25.84 -53.52 -14.84
N GLN A 162 -26.31 -54.28 -13.85
CA GLN A 162 -26.58 -53.75 -12.51
C GLN A 162 -25.31 -53.14 -11.88
N VAL A 163 -24.18 -53.85 -11.95
CA VAL A 163 -22.90 -53.36 -11.40
C VAL A 163 -22.45 -52.08 -12.09
N ASP A 164 -22.51 -52.01 -13.41
CA ASP A 164 -22.07 -50.84 -14.18
C ASP A 164 -23.03 -49.65 -13.99
N GLU A 165 -24.33 -49.89 -13.79
CA GLU A 165 -25.31 -48.85 -13.44
C GLU A 165 -25.08 -48.29 -12.03
N GLU A 166 -24.78 -49.14 -11.05
CA GLU A 166 -24.39 -48.71 -9.71
C GLU A 166 -23.10 -47.89 -9.75
N ARG A 167 -22.10 -48.34 -10.51
CA ARG A 167 -20.85 -47.61 -10.71
C ARG A 167 -21.07 -46.24 -11.36
N LEU A 168 -21.97 -46.15 -12.34
CA LEU A 168 -22.33 -44.88 -12.96
C LEU A 168 -22.97 -43.92 -11.94
N ARG A 169 -23.86 -44.40 -11.08
CA ARG A 169 -24.46 -43.58 -10.00
C ARG A 169 -23.41 -43.08 -9.02
N GLU A 170 -22.44 -43.92 -8.65
CA GLU A 170 -21.32 -43.51 -7.79
C GLU A 170 -20.49 -42.38 -8.42
N LEU A 171 -20.12 -42.52 -9.69
CA LEU A 171 -19.36 -41.50 -10.42
C LEU A 171 -20.13 -40.18 -10.55
N GLN A 172 -21.45 -40.25 -10.78
CA GLN A 172 -22.32 -39.07 -10.80
C GLN A 172 -22.42 -38.39 -9.42
N ALA A 173 -22.46 -39.17 -8.33
CA ALA A 173 -22.43 -38.62 -6.99
C ALA A 173 -21.07 -37.96 -6.67
N GLN A 174 -19.97 -38.57 -7.12
CA GLN A 174 -18.62 -38.02 -6.98
C GLN A 174 -18.45 -36.72 -7.76
N SER A 175 -18.95 -36.64 -9.00
CA SER A 175 -18.88 -35.40 -9.79
C SER A 175 -19.69 -34.27 -9.16
N ALA A 176 -20.88 -34.57 -8.61
CA ALA A 176 -21.68 -33.60 -7.89
C ALA A 176 -20.95 -33.07 -6.63
N ALA A 177 -20.32 -33.96 -5.85
CA ALA A 177 -19.55 -33.58 -4.66
C ALA A 177 -18.35 -32.70 -5.01
N LEU A 178 -17.58 -33.06 -6.05
CA LEU A 178 -16.46 -32.25 -6.54
C LEU A 178 -16.92 -30.90 -7.09
N ALA A 179 -18.06 -30.84 -7.77
CA ALA A 179 -18.64 -29.60 -8.26
C ALA A 179 -19.05 -28.66 -7.11
N GLU A 180 -19.55 -29.18 -5.99
CA GLU A 180 -19.81 -28.39 -4.79
C GLU A 180 -18.52 -27.90 -4.11
N GLU A 181 -17.51 -28.78 -4.01
CA GLU A 181 -16.20 -28.41 -3.48
C GLU A 181 -15.57 -27.27 -4.30
N ARG A 182 -15.62 -27.38 -5.63
CA ARG A 182 -15.19 -26.32 -6.56
C ARG A 182 -15.89 -25.01 -6.28
N ARG A 183 -17.22 -25.01 -6.10
CA ARG A 183 -17.99 -23.79 -5.77
C ARG A 183 -17.53 -23.17 -4.45
N ARG A 184 -17.27 -23.99 -3.43
CA ARG A 184 -16.76 -23.52 -2.13
C ARG A 184 -15.37 -22.91 -2.27
N LEU A 185 -14.47 -23.53 -3.02
CA LEU A 185 -13.13 -23.01 -3.27
C LEU A 185 -13.15 -21.72 -4.07
N VAL A 186 -14.03 -21.60 -5.07
CA VAL A 186 -14.23 -20.35 -5.83
C VAL A 186 -14.72 -19.23 -4.92
N GLN A 187 -15.70 -19.52 -4.06
CA GLN A 187 -16.22 -18.55 -3.10
C GLN A 187 -15.14 -18.09 -2.10
N ARG A 188 -14.38 -19.04 -1.52
CA ARG A 188 -13.25 -18.73 -0.64
C ARG A 188 -12.15 -17.92 -1.35
N GLY A 189 -11.92 -18.21 -2.64
CA GLY A 189 -10.98 -17.45 -3.47
C GLY A 189 -11.41 -15.99 -3.59
N ARG A 190 -12.68 -15.74 -3.92
CA ARG A 190 -13.24 -14.38 -4.00
C ARG A 190 -13.15 -13.63 -2.67
N GLU A 191 -13.59 -14.24 -1.57
CA GLU A 191 -13.50 -13.63 -0.24
C GLU A 191 -12.07 -13.25 0.13
N GLN A 192 -11.09 -14.05 -0.28
CA GLN A 192 -9.69 -13.77 -0.03
C GLN A 192 -9.12 -12.70 -0.98
N GLU A 193 -9.62 -12.62 -2.23
CA GLU A 193 -9.30 -11.55 -3.18
C GLU A 193 -9.87 -10.21 -2.70
N ASP A 194 -11.11 -10.18 -2.22
CA ASP A 194 -11.75 -8.99 -1.64
C ASP A 194 -10.94 -8.46 -0.44
N ARG A 195 -10.51 -9.35 0.47
CA ARG A 195 -9.62 -8.98 1.59
C ARG A 195 -8.27 -8.43 1.13
N LEU A 196 -7.72 -8.98 0.05
CA LEU A 196 -6.47 -8.47 -0.53
C LEU A 196 -6.65 -7.08 -1.13
N GLU A 197 -7.79 -6.84 -1.78
CA GLU A 197 -8.16 -5.54 -2.33
C GLU A 197 -8.34 -4.50 -1.23
N GLU A 198 -9.09 -4.83 -0.17
CA GLU A 198 -9.24 -3.99 1.03
C GLU A 198 -7.89 -3.62 1.66
N ALA A 199 -7.00 -4.60 1.86
CA ALA A 199 -5.67 -4.32 2.39
C ALA A 199 -4.82 -3.46 1.43
N SER A 200 -4.97 -3.66 0.11
CA SER A 200 -4.28 -2.85 -0.90
C SER A 200 -4.81 -1.41 -0.92
N ALA A 201 -6.11 -1.21 -0.67
CA ALA A 201 -6.71 0.11 -0.53
C ALA A 201 -6.21 0.81 0.74
N ALA A 202 -6.18 0.12 1.89
CA ALA A 202 -5.63 0.67 3.13
C ALA A 202 -4.16 1.09 3.00
N VAL A 203 -3.34 0.28 2.32
CA VAL A 203 -1.93 0.64 2.00
C VAL A 203 -1.86 1.92 1.17
N ARG A 204 -2.77 2.11 0.21
CA ARG A 204 -2.81 3.31 -0.62
C ARG A 204 -3.19 4.54 0.21
N GLU A 205 -4.22 4.43 1.03
CA GLU A 205 -4.70 5.52 1.89
C GLU A 205 -3.61 6.00 2.87
N VAL A 206 -2.94 5.06 3.55
CA VAL A 206 -1.85 5.39 4.48
C VAL A 206 -0.66 6.02 3.75
N ARG A 207 -0.36 5.56 2.53
CA ARG A 207 0.69 6.14 1.71
C ARG A 207 0.35 7.57 1.29
N GLU A 208 -0.88 7.83 0.87
CA GLU A 208 -1.35 9.18 0.55
C GLU A 208 -1.30 10.10 1.77
N ALA A 209 -1.65 9.60 2.96
CA ALA A 209 -1.51 10.35 4.21
C ALA A 209 -0.04 10.69 4.51
N LEU A 210 0.88 9.73 4.32
CA LEU A 210 2.32 9.93 4.52
C LEU A 210 2.89 10.96 3.54
N ASP A 211 2.51 10.88 2.27
CA ASP A 211 2.89 11.85 1.24
C ASP A 211 2.33 13.25 1.57
N GLY A 212 1.12 13.33 2.14
CA GLY A 212 0.51 14.56 2.64
C GLY A 212 1.27 15.21 3.79
N VAL A 213 1.79 14.41 4.73
CA VAL A 213 2.65 14.90 5.82
C VAL A 213 3.98 15.45 5.27
N ALA A 214 4.55 14.78 4.26
CA ALA A 214 5.79 15.22 3.62
C ALA A 214 5.61 16.49 2.77
N ALA A 215 4.44 16.69 2.15
CA ALA A 215 4.14 17.84 1.30
C ALA A 215 3.74 19.12 2.08
N ALA A 216 3.51 19.04 3.39
CA ALA A 216 3.14 20.19 4.20
C ALA A 216 4.26 21.27 4.14
N PRO A 217 3.96 22.50 3.70
CA PRO A 217 5.00 23.50 3.47
C PRO A 217 5.77 23.78 4.76
N ALA A 218 7.10 23.82 4.63
CA ALA A 218 7.95 24.36 5.68
C ALA A 218 7.56 25.83 5.89
N PRO A 219 7.30 26.27 7.14
CA PRO A 219 6.92 27.65 7.39
C PRO A 219 8.07 28.56 6.93
N ALA A 220 7.77 29.51 6.03
CA ALA A 220 8.76 30.39 5.45
C ALA A 220 9.66 31.02 6.54
N PRO A 221 10.99 31.09 6.33
CA PRO A 221 11.86 31.80 7.26
C PRO A 221 11.33 33.24 7.37
N ALA A 222 11.11 33.70 8.60
CA ALA A 222 10.78 35.11 8.81
C ALA A 222 11.88 35.96 8.14
N PRO A 223 11.54 37.02 7.40
CA PRO A 223 12.55 37.86 6.78
C PRO A 223 13.45 38.40 7.89
N VAL A 224 14.70 37.93 7.91
CA VAL A 224 15.75 38.50 8.75
C VAL A 224 15.93 39.92 8.24
N SER A 225 15.32 40.88 8.94
CA SER A 225 15.57 42.29 8.69
C SER A 225 17.00 42.56 9.13
N LEU A 226 17.97 42.35 8.24
CA LEU A 226 19.33 42.84 8.41
C LEU A 226 19.23 44.37 8.46
N ARG A 227 19.17 44.93 9.67
CA ARG A 227 19.51 46.35 9.89
C ARG A 227 20.97 46.49 9.49
N LEU A 228 21.19 46.87 8.23
CA LEU A 228 22.44 47.44 7.75
C LEU A 228 22.73 48.68 8.61
N LEU A 229 23.58 48.52 9.63
CA LEU A 229 24.32 49.64 10.17
C LEU A 229 25.16 50.19 9.02
N ALA A 230 24.79 51.39 8.55
CA ALA A 230 25.62 52.15 7.65
C ALA A 230 26.98 52.40 8.34
N PRO A 231 28.11 52.00 7.76
CA PRO A 231 29.40 52.49 8.22
C PRO A 231 29.53 53.94 7.79
N HIS A 232 29.85 54.80 8.77
CA HIS A 232 30.24 56.18 8.55
C HIS A 232 31.31 56.29 7.45
N GLU A 233 31.11 57.29 6.60
CA GLU A 233 32.06 57.71 5.58
C GLU A 233 33.43 58.02 6.18
N VAL A 234 34.46 57.34 5.67
CA VAL A 234 35.83 57.88 5.64
C VAL A 234 36.40 57.56 4.26
N SER A 235 36.47 58.58 3.40
CA SER A 235 37.23 58.57 2.14
C SER A 235 38.71 58.94 2.39
N PRO A 236 39.60 58.93 1.39
CA PRO A 236 40.33 57.75 0.93
C PRO A 236 41.86 57.96 1.03
N ALA A 237 42.64 56.89 1.22
CA ALA A 237 44.08 56.95 1.01
C ALA A 237 44.54 55.73 0.22
N THR A 238 45.08 56.06 -0.95
CA THR A 238 45.78 55.23 -1.91
C THR A 238 46.75 54.22 -1.27
N SER A 239 46.64 52.95 -1.62
CA SER A 239 47.85 52.14 -1.86
C SER A 239 47.54 50.88 -2.65
N SER A 240 48.11 50.85 -3.85
CA SER A 240 48.15 49.73 -4.76
C SER A 240 48.79 48.49 -4.11
N ARG A 241 48.10 47.34 -4.16
CA ARG A 241 48.82 46.07 -4.33
C ARG A 241 48.04 45.06 -5.15
N ARG A 242 48.58 44.88 -6.34
CA ARG A 242 48.25 43.91 -7.39
C ARG A 242 48.50 42.49 -6.86
N VAL A 243 47.47 41.64 -6.80
CA VAL A 243 47.64 40.18 -6.78
C VAL A 243 46.71 39.57 -7.84
N ARG A 244 47.28 38.62 -8.57
CA ARG A 244 46.87 38.14 -9.89
C ARG A 244 45.68 37.18 -9.82
N PHE A 245 44.91 37.24 -10.89
CA PHE A 245 43.95 36.24 -11.37
C PHE A 245 44.49 34.81 -11.36
N SER A 246 43.60 33.86 -11.08
CA SER A 246 43.31 32.71 -11.96
C SER A 246 41.88 32.22 -11.71
N PRO A 247 41.04 32.07 -12.76
CA PRO A 247 39.73 31.42 -12.68
C PRO A 247 39.84 30.00 -13.23
N SER A 248 39.31 29.02 -12.51
CA SER A 248 39.02 27.70 -13.11
C SER A 248 37.51 27.55 -13.24
N SER A 249 37.05 27.73 -14.47
CA SER A 249 35.76 27.27 -14.97
C SER A 249 35.72 25.74 -14.97
N SER A 250 34.55 25.13 -14.71
CA SER A 250 33.70 24.54 -15.76
C SER A 250 32.84 23.36 -15.26
N LEU A 251 31.55 23.44 -15.59
CA LEU A 251 30.71 22.36 -16.14
C LEU A 251 30.24 21.20 -15.24
N ALA A 252 28.94 21.23 -14.93
CA ALA A 252 28.06 20.05 -15.07
C ALA A 252 27.68 19.86 -16.56
N PRO A 253 26.83 18.91 -17.00
CA PRO A 253 26.34 17.64 -16.44
C PRO A 253 26.50 16.45 -17.43
N SER A 254 26.17 15.21 -17.03
CA SER A 254 25.78 14.17 -18.01
C SER A 254 24.85 13.10 -17.41
N LEU A 255 23.66 13.05 -18.00
CA LEU A 255 22.76 11.91 -18.20
C LEU A 255 23.54 10.66 -18.68
N ALA A 256 23.12 9.39 -18.65
CA ALA A 256 22.02 8.61 -18.09
C ALA A 256 22.39 7.10 -18.36
N PRO A 257 21.44 6.14 -18.52
CA PRO A 257 21.37 4.86 -17.80
C PRO A 257 21.88 3.65 -18.60
N LEU A 258 21.89 2.44 -18.02
CA LEU A 258 21.61 1.15 -18.69
C LEU A 258 21.63 -0.02 -17.68
N ALA A 259 20.47 -0.66 -17.52
CA ALA A 259 20.34 -2.06 -17.09
C ALA A 259 20.18 -2.93 -18.37
N PRO A 260 19.83 -4.23 -18.31
CA PRO A 260 20.33 -5.36 -17.51
C PRO A 260 20.74 -6.55 -18.42
N LEU A 261 21.49 -7.55 -17.91
CA LEU A 261 21.54 -8.89 -18.52
C LEU A 261 21.74 -9.99 -17.46
N ALA A 262 20.68 -10.77 -17.22
CA ALA A 262 20.74 -12.23 -17.03
C ALA A 262 20.37 -12.87 -18.41
N PRO A 263 20.51 -14.19 -18.71
CA PRO A 263 20.46 -15.37 -17.82
C PRO A 263 21.46 -16.50 -18.19
N PHE A 264 21.41 -17.66 -17.49
CA PHE A 264 21.74 -19.06 -17.89
C PHE A 264 21.98 -19.87 -16.58
N SER A 265 21.08 -20.74 -16.09
CA SER A 265 20.74 -22.13 -16.50
C SER A 265 21.77 -23.21 -16.14
N SER A 266 21.47 -24.04 -15.14
CA SER A 266 21.66 -25.51 -15.06
C SER A 266 21.05 -25.96 -13.71
N TRP A 267 20.03 -26.82 -13.59
CA TRP A 267 19.92 -28.25 -13.90
C TRP A 267 21.12 -29.06 -13.41
N GLU A 268 20.96 -29.69 -12.25
CA GLU A 268 21.39 -31.08 -12.07
C GLU A 268 20.57 -31.79 -10.98
N ARG A 269 20.13 -33.00 -11.34
CA ARG A 269 19.39 -33.97 -10.53
C ARG A 269 20.37 -35.02 -10.01
N SER A 270 20.07 -35.52 -8.80
CA SER A 270 20.14 -36.94 -8.38
C SER A 270 21.52 -37.55 -8.10
N PRO A 271 21.59 -38.70 -7.41
CA PRO A 271 20.52 -39.60 -6.92
C PRO A 271 20.07 -39.38 -5.47
#